data_AF-A0AAU1V3Z5-F1
#
_entry.id   AF-A0AAU1V3Z5-F1
#
_cell.length_a   1.000
_cell.length_b   1.000
_cell.length_c   1.000
_cell.angle_alpha   90.00
_cell.angle_beta   90.00
_cell.angle_gamma   90.00
#
_symmetry.space_group_name_H-M   'P 1'
#
loop_
_entity.id
_entity.type
_entity.pdbx_description
1 polymer ?
#
loop_
_entity_poly.entity_id
_entity_poly.type
_entity_poly.pdbx_seq_one_letter_code
_entity_poly.pdbx_strand_id
1 'polypeptide(L)'
;MSVRNAGAVPEHLGMVATPDEGRGVLVGGRSAEGNGSLATAGILLLSGTTVTFHGDGPRVELHHVRGITAGHTLPVSLQFAVAGLVRLQARVASS
;
A
#
# COMPACT_ATOMS: atom_id res chain seq x y z
N MET A 1 0.85 5.81 -5.75
CA MET A 1 2.13 5.06 -5.68
C MET A 1 2.03 3.83 -6.57
N SER A 2 3.13 3.22 -7.00
CA SER A 2 3.11 1.95 -7.74
C SER A 2 4.06 0.94 -7.09
N VAL A 3 3.65 -0.32 -7.05
CA VAL A 3 4.43 -1.43 -6.49
C VAL A 3 4.60 -2.48 -7.56
N ARG A 4 5.85 -2.83 -7.88
CA ARG A 4 6.18 -3.89 -8.81
C ARG A 4 6.63 -5.13 -8.04
N ASN A 5 5.92 -6.24 -8.24
CA ASN A 5 6.40 -7.54 -7.79
C ASN A 5 7.29 -8.14 -8.88
N ALA A 6 8.61 -7.98 -8.74
CA ALA A 6 9.59 -8.57 -9.66
C ALA A 6 9.98 -10.02 -9.29
N GLY A 7 9.39 -10.57 -8.23
CA GLY A 7 9.59 -11.96 -7.82
C GLY A 7 8.88 -12.95 -8.74
N ALA A 8 9.14 -14.23 -8.53
CA ALA A 8 8.55 -15.35 -9.28
C ALA A 8 7.26 -15.91 -8.65
N VAL A 9 6.84 -15.37 -7.49
CA VAL A 9 5.64 -15.80 -6.75
C VAL A 9 4.74 -14.60 -6.44
N PRO A 10 3.42 -14.81 -6.29
CA PRO A 10 2.52 -13.76 -5.81
C PRO A 10 2.93 -13.24 -4.44
N GLU A 11 2.62 -11.97 -4.19
CA GLU A 11 2.90 -11.25 -2.95
C GLU A 11 1.62 -10.62 -2.41
N HIS A 12 1.57 -10.35 -1.11
CA HIS A 12 0.50 -9.58 -0.48
C HIS A 12 1.07 -8.42 0.31
N LEU A 13 0.55 -7.21 0.07
CA LEU A 13 0.71 -6.10 1.01
C LEU A 13 -0.32 -6.30 2.13
N GLY A 14 0.14 -6.79 3.29
CA GLY A 14 -0.73 -7.16 4.41
C GLY A 14 -0.95 -6.05 5.42
N MET A 15 -0.03 -5.09 5.51
CA MET A 15 -0.15 -3.96 6.42
C MET A 15 0.58 -2.73 5.90
N VAL A 16 0.00 -1.57 6.19
CA VAL A 16 0.68 -0.28 6.11
C VAL A 16 0.51 0.43 7.44
N ALA A 17 1.60 1.01 7.95
CA ALA A 17 1.62 1.68 9.26
C ALA A 17 2.37 3.02 9.19
N THR A 18 1.95 3.97 10.02
CA THR A 18 2.61 5.25 10.27
C THR A 18 3.13 5.33 11.71
N PRO A 19 4.04 6.27 12.05
CA PRO A 19 4.73 6.34 13.36
C PRO A 19 3.83 6.45 14.60
N ASP A 20 2.59 6.92 14.47
CA ASP A 20 1.69 7.21 15.58
C ASP A 20 0.55 6.16 15.71
N GLU A 21 0.92 4.88 15.66
CA GLU A 21 -0.01 3.73 15.72
C GLU A 21 -1.06 3.67 14.58
N GLY A 22 -0.90 4.50 13.56
CA GLY A 22 -1.82 4.56 12.42
C GLY A 22 -1.67 3.35 11.52
N ARG A 23 -2.41 2.27 11.80
CA ARG A 23 -2.61 1.18 10.83
C ARG A 23 -3.55 1.68 9.73
N GLY A 24 -3.07 1.61 8.49
CA GLY A 24 -3.87 1.93 7.32
C GLY A 24 -4.89 0.84 7.01
N VAL A 25 -6.07 1.26 6.57
CA VAL A 25 -7.10 0.37 6.02
C VAL A 25 -6.75 0.09 4.57
N LEU A 26 -6.62 -1.19 4.22
CA LEU A 26 -6.38 -1.63 2.85
C LEU A 26 -7.70 -1.76 2.12
N VAL A 27 -7.83 -1.09 0.97
CA VAL A 27 -9.00 -1.17 0.11
C VAL A 27 -8.58 -1.68 -1.25
N GLY A 28 -9.24 -2.73 -1.74
CA GLY A 28 -9.00 -3.31 -3.05
C GLY A 28 -9.38 -2.38 -4.20
N GLY A 29 -8.82 -2.63 -5.38
CA GLY A 29 -9.23 -1.95 -6.61
C GLY A 29 -10.69 -2.28 -6.97
N ARG A 30 -11.44 -1.27 -7.44
CA ARG A 30 -12.89 -1.35 -7.68
C ARG A 30 -13.30 -2.38 -8.74
N SER A 31 -12.40 -2.70 -9.67
CA SER A 31 -12.62 -3.67 -10.75
C SER A 31 -11.54 -4.76 -10.78
N ALA A 32 -10.78 -4.90 -9.69
CA ALA A 32 -9.69 -5.86 -9.64
C ALA A 32 -10.20 -7.24 -9.21
N GLU A 33 -10.40 -8.15 -10.16
CA GLU A 33 -10.36 -9.58 -9.89
C GLU A 33 -8.89 -10.04 -10.01
N GLY A 34 -8.24 -10.33 -8.89
CA GLY A 34 -6.83 -10.72 -8.86
C GLY A 34 -5.87 -9.57 -8.54
N ASN A 35 -5.12 -9.06 -9.51
CA ASN A 35 -4.02 -8.12 -9.25
C ASN A 35 -4.52 -6.77 -8.71
N GLY A 36 -4.09 -6.38 -7.51
CA GLY A 36 -4.59 -5.20 -6.80
C GLY A 36 -5.94 -5.40 -6.10
N SER A 37 -6.48 -6.61 -6.09
CA SER A 37 -7.67 -6.98 -5.32
C SER A 37 -7.34 -7.14 -3.83
N LEU A 38 -8.34 -6.98 -2.97
CA LEU A 38 -8.21 -7.27 -1.53
C LEU A 38 -8.57 -8.74 -1.26
N ALA A 39 -7.62 -9.47 -0.69
CA ALA A 39 -7.80 -10.84 -0.21
C ALA A 39 -7.59 -10.90 1.32
N THR A 40 -7.83 -12.07 1.93
CA THR A 40 -7.62 -12.28 3.39
C THR A 40 -6.20 -11.92 3.85
N ALA A 41 -5.20 -12.14 3.00
CA ALA A 41 -3.79 -11.82 3.30
C ALA A 41 -3.40 -10.36 3.00
N GLY A 42 -4.29 -9.54 2.43
CA GLY A 42 -4.03 -8.15 2.04
C GLY A 42 -4.24 -7.88 0.55
N ILE A 43 -3.63 -6.80 0.04
CA ILE A 43 -3.71 -6.48 -1.39
C ILE A 43 -2.81 -7.43 -2.17
N LEU A 44 -3.38 -8.18 -3.11
CA LEU A 44 -2.65 -9.14 -3.94
C LEU A 44 -1.80 -8.43 -5.00
N LEU A 45 -0.55 -8.83 -5.14
CA LEU A 45 0.38 -8.41 -6.19
C LEU A 45 0.87 -9.63 -6.96
N LEU A 46 0.39 -9.81 -8.19
CA LEU A 46 0.79 -10.94 -9.02
C LEU A 46 2.26 -10.85 -9.43
N SER A 47 2.89 -12.02 -9.52
CA SER A 47 4.28 -12.18 -9.97
C SER A 47 4.53 -11.49 -11.32
N GLY A 48 5.63 -10.76 -11.44
CA GLY A 48 6.03 -10.07 -12.66
C GLY A 48 5.21 -8.83 -13.03
N THR A 49 4.25 -8.41 -12.20
CA THR A 49 3.34 -7.30 -12.51
C THR A 49 3.58 -6.05 -11.67
N THR A 50 2.96 -4.95 -12.08
CA THR A 50 2.90 -3.70 -11.32
C THR A 50 1.46 -3.39 -10.94
N VAL A 51 1.23 -3.07 -9.67
CA VAL A 51 -0.03 -2.54 -9.15
C VAL A 51 0.13 -1.05 -8.90
N THR A 52 -0.77 -0.25 -9.46
CA THR A 52 -0.83 1.20 -9.20
C THR A 52 -1.94 1.50 -8.21
N PHE A 53 -1.55 2.11 -7.08
CA PHE A 53 -2.45 2.54 -6.02
C PHE A 53 -2.90 3.98 -6.28
N HIS A 54 -4.01 4.11 -7.01
CA HIS A 54 -4.69 5.36 -7.37
C HIS A 54 -5.99 5.05 -8.15
N GLY A 55 -6.95 5.97 -8.17
CA GLY A 55 -8.14 5.91 -9.03
C GLY A 55 -9.01 4.67 -8.77
N ASP A 56 -9.09 3.79 -9.77
CA ASP A 56 -9.81 2.51 -9.68
C ASP A 56 -8.94 1.36 -9.14
N GLY A 57 -7.63 1.59 -8.96
CA GLY A 57 -6.73 0.67 -8.29
C GLY A 57 -6.93 0.64 -6.77
N PRO A 58 -6.18 -0.22 -6.06
CA PRO A 58 -6.26 -0.29 -4.60
C PRO A 58 -5.79 1.01 -3.95
N ARG A 59 -6.18 1.21 -2.70
CA ARG A 59 -5.75 2.36 -1.90
C ARG A 59 -5.53 1.97 -0.45
N VAL A 60 -4.80 2.84 0.25
CA VAL A 60 -4.56 2.74 1.69
C VAL A 60 -5.17 3.98 2.31
N GLU A 61 -6.15 3.79 3.19
CA GLU A 61 -6.79 4.88 3.92
C GLU A 61 -6.12 5.02 5.29
N LEU A 62 -5.62 6.22 5.57
CA LEU A 62 -4.93 6.56 6.83
C LEU A 62 -5.81 7.52 7.64
N HIS A 63 -6.51 7.00 8.65
CA HIS A 63 -7.47 7.81 9.42
C HIS A 63 -6.89 8.51 10.65
N HIS A 64 -5.78 8.01 11.19
CA HIS A 64 -5.23 8.45 12.48
C HIS A 64 -3.91 9.22 12.36
N VAL A 65 -3.60 9.72 11.17
CA VAL A 65 -2.40 10.52 10.93
C VAL A 65 -2.62 11.96 11.39
N ARG A 66 -1.66 12.51 12.13
CA ARG A 66 -1.68 13.91 12.61
C ARG A 66 -0.54 14.71 11.99
N GLY A 67 -0.68 16.03 11.96
CA GLY A 67 0.38 16.92 11.47
C GLY A 67 0.70 16.76 9.97
N ILE A 68 -0.21 16.16 9.20
CA ILE A 68 -0.02 15.92 7.76
C ILE A 68 -0.32 17.22 7.02
N THR A 69 0.74 17.85 6.51
CA THR A 69 0.66 19.05 5.68
C THR A 69 1.35 18.80 4.35
N ALA A 70 0.76 19.34 3.28
CA ALA A 70 1.30 19.20 1.93
C ALA A 70 2.75 19.73 1.88
N GLY A 71 3.61 19.02 1.15
CA GLY A 71 5.02 19.37 1.00
C GLY A 71 5.97 18.66 1.98
N HIS A 72 5.47 18.09 3.08
CA HIS A 72 6.28 17.28 4.00
C HIS A 72 6.32 15.80 3.61
N THR A 73 7.23 15.06 4.25
CA THR A 73 7.30 13.61 4.14
C THR A 73 6.71 12.95 5.38
N LEU A 74 5.98 11.86 5.15
CA LEU A 74 5.43 10.98 6.16
C LEU A 74 6.21 9.65 6.11
N PRO A 75 6.90 9.23 7.17
CA PRO A 75 7.44 7.89 7.25
C PRO A 75 6.31 6.85 7.18
N VAL A 76 6.48 5.81 6.36
CA VAL A 76 5.50 4.73 6.20
C VAL A 76 6.24 3.40 6.23
N SER A 77 5.68 2.44 6.97
CA SER A 77 6.13 1.05 6.97
C SER A 77 5.11 0.19 6.24
N LEU A 78 5.59 -0.66 5.34
CA LEU A 78 4.80 -1.59 4.54
C LEU A 78 5.25 -2.99 4.91
N GLN A 79 4.30 -3.88 5.24
CA GLN A 79 4.59 -5.27 5.47
C GLN A 79 4.08 -6.10 4.29
N PHE A 80 5.02 -6.70 3.58
CA PHE A 80 4.78 -7.70 2.56
C PHE A 80 4.91 -9.10 3.15
N ALA A 81 4.12 -10.05 2.68
CA ALA A 81 4.09 -11.41 3.21
C ALA A 81 5.37 -12.19 2.89
N VAL A 82 5.97 -11.99 1.71
CA VAL A 82 7.19 -12.66 1.27
C VAL A 82 8.42 -11.76 1.45
N ALA A 83 8.36 -10.51 0.97
CA ALA A 83 9.47 -9.57 1.04
C ALA A 83 9.69 -8.96 2.44
N GLY A 84 8.73 -9.11 3.35
CA GLY A 84 8.83 -8.60 4.72
C GLY A 84 8.64 -7.09 4.83
N LEU A 85 9.32 -6.47 5.79
CA LEU A 85 9.10 -5.06 6.14
C LEU A 85 9.91 -4.12 5.23
N VAL A 86 9.22 -3.18 4.59
CA VAL A 86 9.82 -2.10 3.81
C VAL A 86 9.46 -0.76 4.46
N ARG A 87 10.46 0.10 4.69
CA ARG A 87 10.26 1.45 5.20
C ARG A 87 10.52 2.47 4.09
N LEU A 88 9.65 3.45 3.95
CA LEU A 88 9.79 4.52 2.97
C LEU A 88 9.34 5.87 3.52
N GLN A 89 9.68 6.95 2.83
CA GLN A 89 9.17 8.29 3.09
C GLN A 89 8.18 8.66 1.99
N ALA A 90 6.91 8.80 2.34
CA ALA A 90 5.85 9.22 1.43
C ALA A 90 5.78 10.74 1.39
N ARG A 91 5.83 11.35 0.21
CA ARG A 91 5.58 12.79 0.05
C ARG A 91 4.07 13.06 0.18
N VAL A 92 3.72 13.98 1.08
CA VAL A 92 2.34 14.44 1.25
C VAL A 92 2.03 15.47 0.18
N ALA A 93 0.96 15.22 -0.59
CA ALA A 93 0.44 16.14 -1.60
C ALA A 93 -1.02 16.48 -1.27
N SER A 94 -1.47 17.67 -1.68
CA SER A 94 -2.90 18.01 -1.68
C SER A 94 -3.64 17.16 -2.72
N SER A 95 -4.85 16.72 -2.37
CA SER A 95 -5.79 16.06 -3.28
C SER A 95 -6.44 17.03 -4.24
#